data_AF-A0A661VTN4-F1
#
_entry.id   AF-A0A661VTN4-F1
#
_cell.length_a   1.000
_cell.length_b   1.000
_cell.length_c   1.000
_cell.angle_alpha   90.00
_cell.angle_beta   90.00
_cell.angle_gamma   90.00
#
_symmetry.space_group_name_H-M   'P 1'
#
loop_
_entity.id
_entity.type
_entity.pdbx_description
1 polymer ?
#
loop_
_entity_poly.entity_id
_entity_poly.type
_entity_poly.pdbx_seq_one_letter_code
_entity_poly.pdbx_strand_id
1 'polypeptide(L)'
;MSAQTGDLYAQLSEHLKELRLPAIRDYYQRSAQMAQQENLSYEQYLLDLIERECEVRRQNRVERLLRESRLPLEKTLATLDLNRFSQRIVRQLHTLLEGSFLERSENVLAFGNPGSGKTHVVCAVGQELIRAGRRVYFTPCSLLVQDLLRAKQSLTLARLLKRLRKYDTLIIDDIGYVQHNRDEMEVLFTLLADRYERGSVMITSNLPFSQWERIFHDPMVTAAAIDRLVHHSIILELNIASYRIEQAKRKEVNVE
;
A
#
# COMPACT_ATOMS: atom_id res chain seq x y z
N MET A 1 -38.49 28.70 -27.34
CA MET A 1 -38.14 27.39 -26.74
C MET A 1 -36.64 27.20 -26.50
N SER A 2 -35.73 27.78 -27.31
CA SER A 2 -34.28 27.66 -27.11
C SER A 2 -33.73 28.40 -25.87
N ALA A 3 -34.35 29.51 -25.45
CA ALA A 3 -33.91 30.28 -24.29
C ALA A 3 -34.14 29.56 -22.94
N GLN A 4 -35.23 28.78 -22.82
CA GLN A 4 -35.57 28.03 -21.60
C GLN A 4 -34.65 26.82 -21.38
N THR A 5 -34.21 26.16 -22.45
CA THR A 5 -33.26 25.05 -22.34
C THR A 5 -31.86 25.54 -21.95
N GLY A 6 -31.45 26.73 -22.43
CA GLY A 6 -30.18 27.36 -22.04
C GLY A 6 -30.11 27.70 -20.55
N ASP A 7 -31.20 28.22 -19.99
CA ASP A 7 -31.32 28.53 -18.55
C ASP A 7 -31.31 27.26 -17.69
N LEU A 8 -32.01 26.20 -18.12
CA LEU A 8 -31.98 24.89 -17.45
C LEU A 8 -30.56 24.31 -17.36
N TYR A 9 -29.77 24.37 -18.44
CA TYR A 9 -28.40 23.86 -18.44
C TYR A 9 -27.47 24.68 -17.54
N ALA A 10 -27.67 26.00 -17.48
CA ALA A 10 -26.92 26.88 -16.60
C ALA A 10 -27.19 26.57 -15.13
N GLN A 11 -28.47 26.48 -14.75
CA GLN A 11 -28.90 26.14 -13.38
C GLN A 11 -28.41 24.74 -12.97
N LEU A 12 -28.54 23.75 -13.85
CA LEU A 12 -28.04 22.40 -13.60
C LEU A 12 -26.52 22.40 -13.38
N SER A 13 -25.76 23.14 -14.19
CA SER A 13 -24.30 23.25 -14.03
C SER A 13 -23.89 23.92 -12.72
N GLU A 14 -24.62 24.94 -12.27
CA GLU A 14 -24.39 25.60 -10.98
C GLU A 14 -24.68 24.66 -9.80
N HIS A 15 -25.83 23.98 -9.80
CA HIS A 15 -26.16 23.01 -8.75
C HIS A 15 -25.18 21.83 -8.71
N LEU A 16 -24.73 21.33 -9.87
CA LEU A 16 -23.73 20.28 -9.94
C LEU A 16 -22.36 20.75 -9.42
N LYS A 17 -22.00 22.02 -9.59
CA LYS A 17 -20.80 22.61 -8.96
C LYS A 17 -20.95 22.71 -7.44
N GLU A 18 -22.10 23.16 -6.95
CA GLU A 18 -22.41 23.28 -5.53
C GLU A 18 -22.33 21.92 -4.81
N LEU A 19 -22.92 20.89 -5.42
CA LEU A 19 -22.88 19.50 -4.93
C LEU A 19 -21.54 18.80 -5.17
N ARG A 20 -20.59 19.47 -5.84
CA ARG A 20 -19.26 18.95 -6.21
C ARG A 20 -19.34 17.66 -7.04
N LEU A 21 -20.20 17.61 -8.05
CA LEU A 21 -20.40 16.46 -8.95
C LEU A 21 -19.74 16.68 -10.33
N PRO A 22 -18.40 16.72 -10.42
CA PRO A 22 -17.70 17.09 -11.65
C PRO A 22 -17.93 16.10 -12.79
N ALA A 23 -18.00 14.79 -12.53
CA ALA A 23 -18.16 13.82 -13.60
C ALA A 23 -19.58 13.93 -14.20
N ILE A 24 -20.61 14.08 -13.36
CA ILE A 24 -21.96 14.32 -13.88
C ILE A 24 -21.99 15.59 -14.70
N ARG A 25 -21.41 16.69 -14.20
CA ARG A 25 -21.36 17.97 -14.93
C ARG A 25 -20.69 17.85 -16.30
N ASP A 26 -19.66 17.03 -16.42
CA ASP A 26 -18.89 16.89 -17.65
C ASP A 26 -19.52 15.86 -18.62
N TYR A 27 -20.32 14.89 -18.13
CA TYR A 27 -20.87 13.79 -18.94
C TYR A 27 -22.41 13.79 -19.12
N TYR A 28 -23.19 14.58 -18.37
CA TYR A 28 -24.66 14.48 -18.36
C TYR A 28 -25.30 14.67 -19.74
N GLN A 29 -24.77 15.58 -20.57
CA GLN A 29 -25.30 15.84 -21.91
C GLN A 29 -25.08 14.66 -22.85
N ARG A 30 -23.88 14.08 -22.81
CA ARG A 30 -23.52 12.92 -23.64
C ARG A 30 -24.33 11.69 -23.21
N SER A 31 -24.46 11.45 -21.90
CA SER A 31 -25.28 10.36 -21.39
C SER A 31 -26.77 10.56 -21.72
N ALA A 32 -27.28 11.80 -21.74
CA ALA A 32 -28.67 12.06 -22.10
C ALA A 32 -28.95 11.74 -23.58
N GLN A 33 -28.00 12.06 -24.47
CA GLN A 33 -28.10 11.69 -25.89
C GLN A 33 -28.04 10.18 -26.10
N MET A 34 -27.17 9.46 -25.37
CA MET A 34 -27.09 8.00 -25.43
C MET A 34 -28.36 7.35 -24.89
N ALA A 35 -28.90 7.84 -23.76
CA ALA A 35 -30.17 7.37 -23.21
C ALA A 35 -31.35 7.54 -24.18
N GLN A 36 -31.39 8.65 -24.93
CA GLN A 36 -32.38 8.86 -25.99
C GLN A 36 -32.22 7.89 -27.16
N GLN A 37 -30.98 7.55 -27.54
CA GLN A 37 -30.69 6.61 -28.63
C GLN A 37 -30.98 5.16 -28.25
N GLU A 38 -30.68 4.78 -27.01
CA GLU A 38 -30.83 3.42 -26.49
C GLU A 38 -32.20 3.17 -25.82
N ASN A 39 -33.10 4.17 -25.82
CA ASN A 39 -34.41 4.13 -25.13
C ASN A 39 -34.30 3.71 -23.65
N LEU A 40 -33.28 4.21 -22.94
CA LEU A 40 -33.14 3.97 -21.51
C LEU A 40 -34.26 4.66 -20.73
N SER A 41 -34.74 4.00 -19.68
CA SER A 41 -35.63 4.64 -18.70
C SER A 41 -34.93 5.79 -17.98
N TYR A 42 -35.71 6.72 -17.43
CA TYR A 42 -35.15 7.85 -16.68
C TYR A 42 -34.36 7.40 -15.46
N GLU A 43 -34.80 6.31 -14.81
CA GLU A 43 -34.14 5.67 -13.69
C GLU A 43 -32.79 5.07 -14.09
N GLN A 44 -32.71 4.39 -15.25
CA GLN A 44 -31.45 3.85 -15.79
C GLN A 44 -30.46 4.98 -16.12
N TYR A 45 -30.93 6.04 -16.78
CA TYR A 45 -30.09 7.21 -17.06
C TYR A 45 -29.50 7.84 -15.79
N LEU A 46 -30.33 8.03 -14.76
CA LEU A 46 -29.88 8.58 -13.49
C LEU A 46 -28.87 7.65 -12.81
N LEU A 47 -29.12 6.34 -12.82
CA LEU A 47 -28.20 5.34 -12.27
C LEU A 47 -26.84 5.41 -12.97
N ASP A 48 -26.80 5.38 -14.30
CA ASP A 48 -25.55 5.43 -15.08
C ASP A 48 -24.71 6.67 -14.77
N LEU A 49 -25.36 7.83 -14.58
CA LEU A 49 -24.67 9.07 -14.20
C LEU A 49 -24.07 9.00 -12.80
N ILE A 50 -24.83 8.47 -11.84
CA ILE A 50 -24.38 8.32 -10.46
C ILE A 50 -23.23 7.30 -10.40
N GLU A 51 -23.34 6.17 -11.10
CA GLU A 51 -22.29 5.16 -11.18
C GLU A 51 -20.99 5.74 -11.74
N ARG A 52 -21.09 6.56 -12.81
CA ARG A 52 -19.93 7.23 -13.40
C ARG A 52 -19.26 8.21 -12.44
N GLU A 53 -20.04 8.97 -11.68
CA GLU A 53 -19.51 9.87 -10.64
C GLU A 53 -18.83 9.11 -9.51
N CYS A 54 -19.45 8.02 -9.03
CA CYS A 54 -18.86 7.13 -8.04
C CYS A 54 -17.53 6.55 -8.53
N GLU A 55 -17.47 6.10 -9.79
CA GLU A 55 -16.27 5.52 -10.39
C GLU A 55 -15.14 6.55 -10.51
N VAL A 56 -15.42 7.75 -11.02
CA VAL A 56 -14.41 8.83 -11.09
C VAL A 56 -13.90 9.22 -9.70
N ARG A 57 -14.78 9.28 -8.69
CA ARG A 57 -14.37 9.56 -7.30
C ARG A 57 -13.50 8.45 -6.72
N ARG A 58 -13.85 7.19 -6.99
CA ARG A 58 -13.08 6.02 -6.56
C ARG A 58 -11.69 6.05 -7.19
N GLN A 59 -11.59 6.27 -8.50
CA GLN A 59 -10.33 6.40 -9.22
C GLN A 59 -9.46 7.54 -8.66
N ASN A 60 -10.02 8.75 -8.52
CA ASN A 60 -9.30 9.89 -7.96
C ASN A 60 -8.81 9.63 -6.52
N ARG A 61 -9.60 8.93 -5.70
CA ARG A 61 -9.18 8.51 -4.36
C ARG A 61 -8.00 7.54 -4.42
N VAL A 62 -8.06 6.53 -5.28
CA VAL A 62 -6.99 5.54 -5.46
C VAL A 62 -5.70 6.21 -5.94
N GLU A 63 -5.78 7.09 -6.95
CA GLU A 63 -4.61 7.83 -7.45
C GLU A 63 -3.96 8.68 -6.35
N ARG A 64 -4.77 9.41 -5.57
CA ARG A 64 -4.26 10.22 -4.47
C ARG A 64 -3.55 9.35 -3.43
N LEU A 65 -4.14 8.21 -3.05
CA LEU A 65 -3.54 7.28 -2.09
C LEU A 65 -2.25 6.65 -2.63
N LEU A 66 -2.20 6.28 -3.92
CA LEU A 66 -0.97 5.77 -4.56
C LEU A 66 0.16 6.80 -4.49
N ARG A 67 -0.13 8.08 -4.82
CA ARG A 67 0.86 9.16 -4.72
C ARG A 67 1.33 9.39 -3.27
N GLU A 68 0.41 9.35 -2.30
CA GLU A 68 0.74 9.49 -0.87
C GLU A 68 1.54 8.29 -0.33
N SER A 69 1.38 7.10 -0.90
CA SER A 69 1.98 5.86 -0.41
C SER A 69 3.48 5.72 -0.66
N ARG A 70 4.04 6.43 -1.64
CA ARG A 70 5.44 6.28 -2.10
C ARG A 70 5.82 4.87 -2.59
N LEU A 71 4.83 4.04 -2.94
CA LEU A 71 5.08 2.72 -3.49
C LEU A 71 5.71 2.82 -4.89
N PRO A 72 6.67 1.94 -5.23
CA PRO A 72 7.13 1.76 -6.60
C PRO A 72 5.99 1.23 -7.47
N LEU A 73 5.59 2.00 -8.50
CA LEU A 73 4.41 1.71 -9.32
C LEU A 73 4.61 0.49 -10.22
N GLU A 74 5.85 0.17 -10.59
CA GLU A 74 6.22 -0.96 -11.44
C GLU A 74 6.07 -2.33 -10.76
N LYS A 75 6.03 -2.36 -9.42
CA LYS A 75 5.94 -3.58 -8.60
C LYS A 75 4.48 -3.95 -8.30
N THR A 76 3.72 -4.25 -9.35
CA THR A 76 2.30 -4.62 -9.27
C THR A 76 2.13 -6.14 -9.13
N LEU A 77 0.91 -6.57 -8.79
CA LEU A 77 0.55 -7.99 -8.83
C LEU A 77 0.67 -8.58 -10.25
N ALA A 78 0.38 -7.80 -11.28
CA ALA A 78 0.45 -8.23 -12.68
C ALA A 78 1.89 -8.48 -13.17
N THR A 79 2.87 -7.76 -12.63
CA THR A 79 4.29 -7.96 -12.97
C THR A 79 4.99 -8.98 -12.07
N LEU A 80 4.29 -9.50 -11.05
CA LEU A 80 4.80 -10.48 -10.12
C LEU A 80 4.65 -11.90 -10.70
N ASP A 81 5.78 -12.59 -10.93
CA ASP A 81 5.76 -13.97 -11.41
C ASP A 81 5.41 -14.95 -10.27
N LEU A 82 4.12 -15.26 -10.14
CA LEU A 82 3.60 -16.14 -9.11
C LEU A 82 4.08 -17.60 -9.26
N ASN A 83 4.50 -18.01 -10.46
CA ASN A 83 4.96 -19.38 -10.70
C ASN A 83 6.29 -19.68 -9.99
N ARG A 84 7.03 -18.65 -9.58
CA ARG A 84 8.28 -18.78 -8.82
C ARG A 84 8.04 -19.08 -7.34
N PHE A 85 6.81 -18.94 -6.85
CA PHE A 85 6.47 -19.16 -5.44
C PHE A 85 5.84 -20.53 -5.21
N SER A 86 6.02 -21.07 -4.00
CA SER A 86 5.32 -22.29 -3.59
C SER A 86 3.82 -22.04 -3.46
N GLN A 87 3.00 -23.08 -3.61
CA GLN A 87 1.54 -22.99 -3.44
C GLN A 87 1.14 -22.39 -2.08
N ARG A 88 1.94 -22.66 -1.03
CA ARG A 88 1.73 -22.08 0.30
C ARG A 88 1.82 -20.56 0.28
N ILE A 89 2.89 -20.02 -0.33
CA ILE A 89 3.10 -18.57 -0.43
C ILE A 89 2.00 -17.92 -1.28
N VAL A 90 1.62 -18.56 -2.39
CA VAL A 90 0.53 -18.05 -3.25
C VAL A 90 -0.79 -17.99 -2.48
N ARG A 91 -1.13 -19.02 -1.69
CA ARG A 91 -2.32 -18.98 -0.82
C ARG A 91 -2.26 -17.86 0.21
N GLN A 92 -1.13 -17.70 0.90
CA GLN A 92 -0.93 -16.61 1.86
C GLN A 92 -1.05 -15.24 1.18
N LEU A 93 -0.50 -15.09 -0.04
CA LEU A 93 -0.61 -13.87 -0.82
C LEU A 93 -2.08 -13.53 -1.10
N HIS A 94 -2.89 -14.48 -1.55
CA HIS A 94 -4.32 -14.25 -1.77
C HIS A 94 -5.04 -13.77 -0.51
N THR A 95 -4.77 -14.38 0.65
CA THR A 95 -5.31 -13.91 1.94
C THR A 95 -4.86 -12.49 2.29
N LEU A 96 -3.61 -12.12 1.96
CA LEU A 96 -3.11 -10.75 2.17
C LEU A 96 -3.77 -9.74 1.23
N LEU A 97 -4.10 -10.13 0.00
CA LEU A 97 -4.81 -9.27 -0.97
C LEU A 97 -6.23 -8.91 -0.51
N GLU A 98 -6.89 -9.80 0.25
CA GLU A 98 -8.19 -9.51 0.88
C GLU A 98 -8.10 -8.42 1.95
N GLY A 99 -6.92 -8.24 2.57
CA GLY A 99 -6.67 -7.21 3.58
C GLY A 99 -7.26 -7.50 4.97
N SER A 100 -7.80 -8.69 5.22
CA SER A 100 -8.41 -9.07 6.52
C SER A 100 -7.41 -8.99 7.69
N PHE A 101 -6.12 -9.12 7.42
CA PHE A 101 -5.04 -9.01 8.41
C PHE A 101 -4.95 -7.61 9.04
N LEU A 102 -5.38 -6.56 8.32
CA LEU A 102 -5.40 -5.18 8.82
C LEU A 102 -6.40 -5.01 9.97
N GLU A 103 -7.53 -5.70 9.90
CA GLU A 103 -8.59 -5.64 10.90
C GLU A 103 -8.18 -6.37 12.19
N ARG A 104 -7.34 -7.39 12.05
CA ARG A 104 -6.75 -8.14 13.16
C ARG A 104 -5.47 -7.50 13.70
N SER A 105 -5.02 -6.37 13.13
CA SER A 105 -3.74 -5.74 13.42
C SER A 105 -2.55 -6.70 13.33
N GLU A 106 -2.61 -7.66 12.41
CA GLU A 106 -1.54 -8.62 12.16
C GLU A 106 -0.43 -7.98 11.35
N ASN A 107 0.82 -8.29 11.67
CA ASN A 107 1.99 -7.89 10.90
C ASN A 107 2.26 -8.87 9.76
N VAL A 108 3.00 -8.44 8.75
CA VAL A 108 3.47 -9.31 7.67
C VAL A 108 4.99 -9.26 7.62
N LEU A 109 5.62 -10.42 7.72
CA LEU A 109 7.07 -10.54 7.68
C LEU A 109 7.48 -11.31 6.43
N ALA A 110 8.13 -10.62 5.48
CA ALA A 110 8.68 -11.23 4.28
C ALA A 110 10.20 -11.36 4.42
N PHE A 111 10.72 -12.58 4.52
CA PHE A 111 12.16 -12.83 4.61
C PHE A 111 12.66 -13.86 3.60
N GLY A 112 13.97 -13.86 3.35
CA GLY A 112 14.61 -14.75 2.39
C GLY A 112 15.74 -14.07 1.62
N ASN A 113 16.34 -14.79 0.68
CA ASN A 113 17.57 -14.37 0.00
C ASN A 113 17.42 -13.04 -0.78
N PRO A 114 18.47 -12.21 -0.90
CA PRO A 114 18.45 -11.04 -1.76
C PRO A 114 17.98 -11.37 -3.18
N GLY A 115 17.08 -10.56 -3.73
CA GLY A 115 16.52 -10.79 -5.06
C GLY A 115 15.40 -11.83 -5.16
N SER A 116 14.91 -12.39 -4.04
CA SER A 116 13.80 -13.36 -4.02
C SER A 116 12.39 -12.77 -4.22
N GLY A 117 12.27 -11.45 -4.41
CA GLY A 117 10.97 -10.80 -4.67
C GLY A 117 10.22 -10.28 -3.44
N LYS A 118 10.80 -10.31 -2.24
CA LYS A 118 10.18 -9.80 -0.98
C LYS A 118 9.55 -8.42 -1.12
N THR A 119 10.34 -7.44 -1.56
CA THR A 119 9.87 -6.07 -1.78
C THR A 119 8.76 -6.01 -2.82
N HIS A 120 8.84 -6.82 -3.88
CA HIS A 120 7.80 -6.85 -4.92
C HIS A 120 6.49 -7.38 -4.33
N VAL A 121 6.53 -8.48 -3.58
CA VAL A 121 5.35 -9.06 -2.93
C VAL A 121 4.66 -8.05 -2.01
N VAL A 122 5.40 -7.41 -1.09
CA VAL A 122 4.79 -6.44 -0.16
C VAL A 122 4.29 -5.19 -0.88
N CYS A 123 4.97 -4.74 -1.95
CA CYS A 123 4.50 -3.61 -2.75
C CYS A 123 3.25 -3.96 -3.54
N ALA A 124 3.17 -5.15 -4.13
CA ALA A 124 2.01 -5.62 -4.89
C ALA A 124 0.78 -5.70 -3.97
N VAL A 125 0.93 -6.28 -2.78
CA VAL A 125 -0.12 -6.27 -1.76
C VAL A 125 -0.50 -4.84 -1.38
N GLY A 126 0.48 -3.97 -1.10
CA GLY A 126 0.26 -2.57 -0.78
C GLY A 126 -0.55 -1.82 -1.84
N GLN A 127 -0.28 -2.06 -3.12
CA GLN A 127 -1.04 -1.45 -4.21
C GLN A 127 -2.49 -1.95 -4.26
N GLU A 128 -2.74 -3.24 -4.06
CA GLU A 128 -4.10 -3.79 -4.03
C GLU A 128 -4.89 -3.30 -2.80
N LEU A 129 -4.24 -3.16 -1.65
CA LEU A 129 -4.84 -2.54 -0.47
C LEU A 129 -5.26 -1.08 -0.74
N ILE A 130 -4.45 -0.32 -1.48
CA ILE A 130 -4.79 1.05 -1.89
C ILE A 130 -5.99 1.06 -2.84
N ARG A 131 -6.06 0.10 -3.77
CA ARG A 131 -7.21 -0.07 -4.67
C ARG A 131 -8.49 -0.41 -3.90
N ALA A 132 -8.36 -1.16 -2.80
CA ALA A 132 -9.42 -1.40 -1.81
C ALA A 132 -9.71 -0.20 -0.90
N GLY A 133 -9.05 0.94 -1.12
CA GLY A 133 -9.29 2.20 -0.39
C GLY A 133 -8.56 2.34 0.93
N ARG A 134 -7.62 1.44 1.26
CA ARG A 134 -6.77 1.49 2.46
C ARG A 134 -5.58 2.43 2.27
N ARG A 135 -5.13 3.06 3.34
CA ARG A 135 -3.97 3.97 3.36
C ARG A 135 -2.71 3.19 3.67
N VAL A 136 -1.80 3.12 2.70
CA VAL A 136 -0.52 2.42 2.84
C VAL A 136 0.60 3.44 2.76
N TYR A 137 1.68 3.25 3.52
CA TYR A 137 2.90 4.05 3.43
C TYR A 137 4.12 3.17 3.29
N PHE A 138 4.88 3.35 2.21
CA PHE A 138 6.12 2.65 1.92
C PHE A 138 7.33 3.52 2.25
N THR A 139 8.31 2.93 2.91
CA THR A 139 9.61 3.55 3.13
C THR A 139 10.71 2.50 3.27
N PRO A 140 11.89 2.72 2.68
CA PRO A 140 13.11 2.04 3.11
C PRO A 140 13.34 2.23 4.61
N CYS A 141 13.82 1.19 5.29
CA CYS A 141 14.09 1.23 6.72
C CYS A 141 15.13 2.31 7.07
N SER A 142 16.18 2.44 6.27
CA SER A 142 17.23 3.46 6.44
C SER A 142 16.68 4.89 6.47
N LEU A 143 15.79 5.24 5.53
CA LEU A 143 15.15 6.57 5.47
C LEU A 143 14.21 6.80 6.65
N LEU A 144 13.43 5.80 7.02
CA LEU A 144 12.52 5.87 8.16
C LEU A 144 13.27 6.13 9.47
N VAL A 145 14.34 5.39 9.70
CA VAL A 145 15.19 5.53 10.89
C VAL A 145 15.83 6.92 10.93
N GLN A 146 16.35 7.43 9.81
CA GLN A 146 16.88 8.79 9.75
C GLN A 146 15.83 9.84 10.11
N ASP A 147 14.61 9.72 9.58
CA ASP A 147 13.52 10.65 9.89
C ASP A 147 13.10 10.57 11.37
N LEU A 148 13.07 9.36 11.94
CA LEU A 148 12.76 9.17 13.36
C LEU A 148 13.86 9.74 14.27
N LEU A 149 15.14 9.54 13.95
CA LEU A 149 16.27 10.11 14.70
C LEU A 149 16.24 11.63 14.68
N ARG A 150 16.02 12.25 13.52
CA ARG A 150 15.85 13.71 13.40
C ARG A 150 14.65 14.20 14.22
N ALA A 151 13.55 13.47 14.19
CA ALA A 151 12.37 13.80 14.98
C ALA A 151 12.62 13.67 16.50
N LYS A 152 13.41 12.69 16.94
CA LYS A 152 13.85 12.53 18.33
C LYS A 152 14.71 13.73 18.76
N GLN A 153 15.73 14.08 17.98
CA GLN A 153 16.63 15.21 18.26
C GLN A 153 15.90 16.55 18.31
N SER A 154 14.87 16.74 17.47
CA SER A 154 14.04 17.95 17.43
C SER A 154 12.85 17.93 18.40
N LEU A 155 12.73 16.92 19.27
CA LEU A 155 11.59 16.74 20.19
C LEU A 155 10.22 16.69 19.48
N THR A 156 10.18 16.27 18.22
CA THR A 156 8.96 16.14 17.40
C THR A 156 8.56 14.70 17.11
N LEU A 157 9.21 13.71 17.75
CA LEU A 157 8.95 12.28 17.55
C LEU A 157 7.47 11.91 17.69
N ALA A 158 6.80 12.38 18.75
CA ALA A 158 5.37 12.12 18.97
C ALA A 158 4.48 12.65 17.81
N ARG A 159 4.85 13.77 17.19
CA ARG A 159 4.15 14.33 16.02
C ARG A 159 4.34 13.44 14.80
N LEU A 160 5.55 12.92 14.59
CA LEU A 160 5.85 11.99 13.50
C LEU A 160 5.09 10.67 13.66
N LEU A 161 5.10 10.07 14.86
CA LEU A 161 4.34 8.85 15.15
C LEU A 161 2.84 9.07 14.91
N LYS A 162 2.25 10.17 15.41
CA LYS A 162 0.84 10.53 15.17
C LYS A 162 0.53 10.67 13.67
N ARG A 163 1.46 11.18 12.87
CA ARG A 163 1.31 11.24 11.41
C ARG A 163 1.32 9.84 10.80
N LEU A 164 2.27 9.00 11.22
CA LEU A 164 2.37 7.63 10.74
C LEU A 164 1.14 6.80 11.12
N ARG A 165 0.53 6.98 12.30
CA ARG A 165 -0.71 6.27 12.71
C ARG A 165 -1.90 6.45 11.75
N LYS A 166 -1.90 7.47 10.87
CA LYS A 166 -2.99 7.69 9.90
C LYS A 166 -3.04 6.66 8.77
N TYR A 167 -1.99 5.85 8.62
CA TYR A 167 -1.92 4.80 7.60
C TYR A 167 -2.37 3.46 8.20
N ASP A 168 -3.24 2.74 7.50
CA ASP A 168 -3.72 1.42 7.89
C ASP A 168 -2.56 0.42 8.00
N THR A 169 -1.55 0.53 7.12
CA THR A 169 -0.31 -0.24 7.21
C THR A 169 0.93 0.54 6.78
N LEU A 170 2.06 0.24 7.41
CA LEU A 170 3.39 0.71 7.01
C LEU A 170 4.15 -0.44 6.36
N ILE A 171 4.76 -0.19 5.21
CA ILE A 171 5.71 -1.10 4.58
C ILE A 171 7.12 -0.58 4.85
N ILE A 172 7.88 -1.33 5.63
CA ILE A 172 9.27 -1.04 6.00
C ILE A 172 10.17 -2.00 5.23
N ASP A 173 10.86 -1.47 4.22
CA ASP A 173 11.69 -2.27 3.32
C ASP A 173 13.14 -2.39 3.82
N ASP A 174 13.71 -3.59 3.77
CA ASP A 174 15.09 -3.94 4.13
C ASP A 174 15.50 -3.55 5.56
N ILE A 175 14.80 -4.10 6.57
CA ILE A 175 15.12 -3.87 8.00
C ILE A 175 16.51 -4.41 8.39
N GLY A 176 17.01 -5.40 7.64
CA GLY A 176 18.32 -6.01 7.86
C GLY A 176 19.50 -5.04 7.69
N TYR A 177 19.27 -3.80 7.27
CA TYR A 177 20.27 -2.72 7.26
C TYR A 177 20.66 -2.23 8.67
N VAL A 178 19.75 -2.27 9.64
CA VAL A 178 19.93 -1.64 10.97
C VAL A 178 20.77 -2.56 11.86
N GLN A 179 22.09 -2.70 11.61
CA GLN A 179 22.88 -3.74 12.31
C GLN A 179 23.73 -3.23 13.47
N HIS A 180 23.97 -1.91 13.64
CA HIS A 180 25.10 -1.47 14.49
C HIS A 180 24.91 -0.18 15.30
N ASN A 181 23.69 0.37 15.42
CA ASN A 181 23.47 1.62 16.16
C ASN A 181 22.30 1.50 17.15
N ARG A 182 22.58 1.74 18.44
CA ARG A 182 21.59 1.64 19.53
C ARG A 182 20.44 2.64 19.37
N ASP A 183 20.74 3.85 18.93
CA ASP A 183 19.72 4.89 18.74
C ASP A 183 18.76 4.54 17.60
N GLU A 184 19.26 3.91 16.52
CA GLU A 184 18.45 3.48 15.37
C GLU A 184 17.44 2.41 15.77
N MET A 185 17.89 1.44 16.57
CA MET A 185 17.02 0.40 17.11
C MET A 185 15.97 0.99 18.06
N GLU A 186 16.37 1.88 18.96
CA GLU A 186 15.45 2.49 19.92
C GLU A 186 14.29 3.21 19.22
N VAL A 187 14.58 4.01 18.19
CA VAL A 187 13.52 4.73 17.47
C VAL A 187 12.63 3.80 16.64
N LEU A 188 13.20 2.75 16.05
CA LEU A 188 12.45 1.74 15.32
C LEU A 188 11.51 0.97 16.26
N PHE A 189 12.00 0.56 17.43
CA PHE A 189 11.17 -0.07 18.45
C PHE A 189 10.07 0.83 18.98
N THR A 190 10.38 2.12 19.17
CA THR A 190 9.36 3.09 19.56
C THR A 190 8.21 3.14 18.55
N LEU A 191 8.52 3.11 17.25
CA LEU A 191 7.50 3.04 16.20
C LEU A 191 6.72 1.71 16.21
N LEU A 192 7.41 0.58 16.33
CA LEU A 192 6.77 -0.75 16.32
C LEU A 192 5.87 -0.95 17.55
N ALA A 193 6.32 -0.50 18.72
CA ALA A 193 5.51 -0.49 19.94
C ALA A 193 4.31 0.46 19.83
N ASP A 194 4.45 1.59 19.16
CA ASP A 194 3.34 2.51 18.90
C ASP A 194 2.22 1.89 18.03
N ARG A 195 2.63 0.98 17.14
CA ARG A 195 1.79 0.27 16.16
C ARG A 195 1.19 -1.02 16.69
N TYR A 196 1.81 -1.65 17.68
CA TYR A 196 1.37 -2.91 18.24
C TYR A 196 -0.13 -2.87 18.65
N GLU A 197 -0.89 -3.86 18.16
CA GLU A 197 -2.36 -3.98 18.33
C GLU A 197 -3.20 -2.76 17.90
N ARG A 198 -2.59 -1.83 17.14
CA ARG A 198 -3.23 -0.58 16.69
C ARG A 198 -3.18 -0.39 15.18
N GLY A 199 -2.24 -1.03 14.51
CA GLY A 199 -2.15 -1.03 13.05
C GLY A 199 -1.03 -1.92 12.56
N SER A 200 -1.28 -2.59 11.44
CA SER A 200 -0.34 -3.53 10.84
C SER A 200 0.94 -2.86 10.35
N VAL A 201 2.01 -3.66 10.33
CA VAL A 201 3.29 -3.35 9.69
C VAL A 201 3.68 -4.51 8.78
N MET A 202 4.12 -4.21 7.57
CA MET A 202 4.72 -5.15 6.65
C MET A 202 6.23 -4.89 6.60
N ILE A 203 7.06 -5.91 6.82
CA ILE A 203 8.51 -5.76 6.89
C ILE A 203 9.17 -6.72 5.91
N THR A 204 10.19 -6.25 5.20
CA THR A 204 11.07 -7.12 4.42
C THR A 204 12.44 -7.24 5.09
N SER A 205 13.02 -8.44 5.05
CA SER A 205 14.37 -8.68 5.57
C SER A 205 15.11 -9.71 4.74
N ASN A 206 16.43 -9.54 4.60
CA ASN A 206 17.32 -10.55 4.08
C ASN A 206 17.80 -11.55 5.16
N LEU A 207 17.54 -11.26 6.44
CA LEU A 207 17.89 -12.13 7.55
C LEU A 207 16.65 -12.90 8.03
N PRO A 208 16.77 -14.23 8.21
CA PRO A 208 15.69 -15.01 8.82
C PRO A 208 15.48 -14.55 10.26
N PHE A 209 14.28 -14.74 10.76
CA PHE A 209 13.89 -14.31 12.09
C PHE A 209 14.81 -14.82 13.21
N SER A 210 15.31 -16.06 13.11
CA SER A 210 16.27 -16.64 14.06
C SER A 210 17.59 -15.86 14.19
N GLN A 211 17.91 -15.00 13.23
CA GLN A 211 19.12 -14.17 13.22
C GLN A 211 18.84 -12.72 13.61
N TRP A 212 17.59 -12.37 13.94
CA TRP A 212 17.27 -11.01 14.35
C TRP A 212 17.88 -10.66 15.71
N GLU A 213 18.21 -11.64 16.56
CA GLU A 213 19.03 -11.41 17.77
C GLU A 213 20.38 -10.74 17.46
N ARG A 214 20.91 -10.89 16.23
CA ARG A 214 22.16 -10.22 15.81
C ARG A 214 21.95 -8.76 15.42
N ILE A 215 20.75 -8.41 14.99
CA ILE A 215 20.35 -7.03 14.68
C ILE A 215 20.22 -6.26 15.99
N PHE A 216 19.79 -6.93 17.06
CA PHE A 216 19.42 -6.29 18.30
C PHE A 216 20.34 -6.67 19.46
N HIS A 217 21.25 -5.76 19.82
CA HIS A 217 22.31 -5.98 20.80
C HIS A 217 21.86 -6.24 22.26
N ASP A 218 20.58 -6.00 22.63
CA ASP A 218 20.06 -6.23 23.98
C ASP A 218 19.02 -7.36 23.97
N PRO A 219 19.37 -8.58 24.43
CA PRO A 219 18.49 -9.76 24.34
C PRO A 219 17.12 -9.57 24.99
N MET A 220 17.01 -8.75 26.04
CA MET A 220 15.79 -8.63 26.83
C MET A 220 14.79 -7.65 26.20
N VAL A 221 15.28 -6.50 25.69
CA VAL A 221 14.46 -5.55 24.92
C VAL A 221 14.06 -6.14 23.57
N THR A 222 15.00 -6.87 22.96
CA THR A 222 14.80 -7.60 21.71
C THR A 222 13.70 -8.62 21.84
N ALA A 223 13.78 -9.52 22.83
CA ALA A 223 12.77 -10.55 23.04
C ALA A 223 11.38 -9.95 23.23
N ALA A 224 11.23 -8.88 24.02
CA ALA A 224 9.93 -8.27 24.26
C ALA A 224 9.35 -7.53 23.04
N ALA A 225 10.19 -6.95 22.18
CA ALA A 225 9.72 -6.28 20.97
C ALA A 225 9.49 -7.24 19.81
N ILE A 226 10.35 -8.25 19.70
CA ILE A 226 10.20 -9.38 18.79
C ILE A 226 8.92 -10.16 19.12
N ASP A 227 8.67 -10.46 20.38
CA ASP A 227 7.47 -11.17 20.82
C ASP A 227 6.22 -10.41 20.37
N ARG A 228 6.14 -9.11 20.66
CA ARG A 228 5.03 -8.26 20.19
C ARG A 228 4.90 -8.20 18.67
N LEU A 229 6.00 -8.22 17.93
CA LEU A 229 5.97 -8.12 16.47
C LEU A 229 5.59 -9.45 15.81
N VAL A 230 6.04 -10.57 16.37
CA VAL A 230 5.96 -11.91 15.79
C VAL A 230 4.74 -12.68 16.27
N HIS A 231 4.32 -12.50 17.53
CA HIS A 231 3.17 -13.19 18.12
C HIS A 231 1.88 -12.98 17.30
N HIS A 232 1.77 -11.85 16.59
CA HIS A 232 0.69 -11.54 15.66
C HIS A 232 1.23 -11.27 14.24
N SER A 233 1.92 -12.24 13.63
CA SER A 233 2.48 -12.06 12.28
C SER A 233 2.18 -13.19 11.29
N ILE A 234 1.95 -12.80 10.04
CA ILE A 234 1.94 -13.68 8.87
C ILE A 234 3.35 -13.70 8.29
N ILE A 235 3.96 -14.87 8.29
CA ILE A 235 5.33 -15.08 7.80
C ILE A 235 5.30 -15.56 6.33
N LEU A 236 6.00 -14.83 5.47
CA LEU A 236 6.28 -15.16 4.07
C LEU A 236 7.77 -15.49 3.92
N GLU A 237 8.09 -16.77 3.85
CA GLU A 237 9.46 -17.25 3.65
C GLU A 237 9.77 -17.46 2.17
N LEU A 238 10.52 -16.53 1.60
CA LEU A 238 10.87 -16.44 0.17
C LEU A 238 12.30 -16.90 -0.06
N ASN A 239 12.58 -18.18 0.24
CA ASN A 239 13.89 -18.83 0.05
C ASN A 239 14.07 -19.34 -1.39
N ILE A 240 13.84 -18.47 -2.37
CA ILE A 240 13.98 -18.78 -3.79
C ILE A 240 15.23 -18.11 -4.39
N ALA A 241 15.66 -18.62 -5.54
CA ALA A 241 16.79 -18.06 -6.28
C ALA A 241 16.55 -16.59 -6.67
N SER A 242 17.65 -15.82 -6.75
CA SER A 242 17.59 -14.40 -7.06
C SER A 242 17.08 -14.14 -8.47
N TYR A 243 15.95 -13.44 -8.57
CA TYR A 243 15.39 -13.00 -9.84
C TYR A 243 16.37 -12.14 -10.64
N ARG A 244 17.15 -11.29 -9.95
CA ARG A 244 18.12 -10.39 -10.59
C ARG A 244 19.23 -11.17 -11.30
N ILE A 245 19.67 -12.29 -10.72
CA ILE A 245 20.70 -13.15 -11.30
C ILE A 245 20.14 -13.93 -12.50
N GLU A 246 18.93 -14.48 -12.38
CA GLU A 246 18.26 -15.16 -13.50
C GLU A 246 18.05 -14.24 -14.70
N GLN A 247 17.63 -12.99 -14.46
CA GLN A 247 17.45 -11.98 -15.50
C GLN A 247 18.77 -11.57 -16.17
N ALA A 248 19.85 -11.46 -15.40
CA ALA A 248 21.18 -11.18 -15.96
C ALA A 248 21.63 -12.31 -16.90
N LYS A 249 21.53 -13.57 -16.46
CA LYS A 249 21.88 -14.75 -17.29
C LYS A 249 21.05 -14.86 -18.56
N ARG A 250 19.74 -14.56 -18.50
CA ARG A 250 18.86 -14.58 -19.69
C ARG A 250 19.21 -13.50 -20.71
N LYS A 251 19.74 -12.36 -20.26
CA LYS A 251 20.19 -11.30 -21.17
C LYS A 251 21.51 -11.66 -21.86
N GLU A 252 22.43 -12.32 -21.17
CA GLU A 252 23.70 -12.77 -21.76
C GLU A 252 23.48 -13.83 -22.86
N VAL A 253 22.57 -14.79 -22.64
CA VAL A 253 22.25 -15.86 -23.60
C VAL A 253 21.55 -15.34 -24.87
N ASN A 254 20.89 -14.19 -24.83
CA ASN A 254 20.19 -13.60 -25.98
C ASN A 254 21.05 -12.61 -26.79
N VAL A 255 22.29 -12.35 -26.36
CA VAL A 255 23.22 -11.42 -27.02
C VAL A 255 24.35 -12.18 -27.73
N GLU A 256 24.51 -13.49 -27.47
CA GLU A 256 25.27 -14.45 -28.28
C GLU A 256 24.42 -15.04 -29.42
#